data_AF-Q4QG12-F1
#
_entry.id   AF-Q4QG12-F1
#
_cell.length_a   1.000
_cell.length_b   1.000
_cell.length_c   1.000
_cell.angle_alpha   90.00
_cell.angle_beta   90.00
_cell.angle_gamma   90.00
#
_symmetry.space_group_name_H-M   'P 1'
#
loop_
_entity.id
_entity.type
_entity.pdbx_description
1 polymer ?
#
loop_
_entity_poly.entity_id
_entity_poly.type
_entity_poly.pdbx_seq_one_letter_code
_entity_poly.pdbx_strand_id
1 'polypeptide(L)'
;MRSALITSILEKVENEVRQRLRNAAALASPGPSSAADPPTSLSLLTPEDWSAVRRSLREDATLPPIAAGATGEVESTSASLQPAAASELLQYVQMRCAELPMRLQIEALLTRRYEHLLRQHTRELVTLSEHITLISRTPLTLAPAPRGFSELTPNLAPLLAEEEMGPRLERCKARISELEAMARQDAEAKVRCCQRMVLLSEFVRALVRHAMAHVLKGEEESKSNAAVVTKRPRTEQHV
;
A
#
# COMPACT_ATOMS: atom_id res chain seq x y z
N MET A 1 -1.51 6.16 -24.82
CA MET A 1 -0.18 5.51 -24.70
C MET A 1 0.76 6.49 -24.01
N ARG A 2 1.56 6.04 -23.03
CA ARG A 2 2.55 6.89 -22.34
C ARG A 2 3.78 7.10 -23.23
N SER A 3 4.40 8.27 -23.18
CA SER A 3 5.65 8.52 -23.92
C SER A 3 6.80 7.67 -23.38
N ALA A 4 7.75 7.29 -24.25
CA ALA A 4 8.91 6.46 -23.89
C ALA A 4 9.75 7.09 -22.77
N LEU A 5 9.83 8.43 -22.75
CA LEU A 5 10.52 9.19 -21.72
C LEU A 5 9.89 8.97 -20.33
N ILE A 6 8.56 9.08 -20.23
CA ILE A 6 7.83 8.86 -18.98
C ILE A 6 8.07 7.43 -18.49
N THR A 7 7.99 6.44 -19.37
CA THR A 7 8.23 5.03 -19.01
C THR A 7 9.64 4.82 -18.45
N SER A 8 10.68 5.35 -19.11
CA SER A 8 12.06 5.25 -18.65
C SER A 8 12.28 5.91 -17.28
N ILE A 9 11.67 7.08 -17.04
CA ILE A 9 11.75 7.77 -15.74
C ILE A 9 11.05 6.96 -14.65
N LEU A 10 9.87 6.40 -14.93
CA LEU A 10 9.14 5.58 -13.96
C LEU A 10 9.94 4.35 -13.53
N GLU A 11 10.66 3.70 -14.45
CA GLU A 11 11.53 2.57 -14.12
C GLU A 11 12.70 3.00 -13.22
N LYS A 12 13.34 4.12 -13.52
CA LYS A 12 14.42 4.68 -12.68
C LYS A 12 13.92 5.01 -11.27
N VAL A 13 12.74 5.64 -11.18
CA VAL A 13 12.08 5.98 -9.91
C VAL A 13 11.77 4.73 -9.11
N GLU A 14 11.18 3.71 -9.72
CA GLU A 14 10.84 2.45 -9.07
C GLU A 14 12.09 1.74 -8.51
N ASN A 15 13.16 1.67 -9.30
CA ASN A 15 14.42 1.07 -8.87
C ASN A 15 15.06 1.84 -7.71
N GLU A 16 15.04 3.18 -7.77
CA GLU A 16 15.54 4.02 -6.67
C GLU A 16 14.75 3.81 -5.38
N VAL A 17 13.41 3.84 -5.46
CA VAL A 17 12.55 3.70 -4.27
C VAL A 17 12.70 2.30 -3.67
N ARG A 18 12.74 1.25 -4.51
CA ARG A 18 13.03 -0.12 -4.04
C ARG A 18 14.37 -0.21 -3.33
N GLN A 19 15.41 0.39 -3.90
CA GLN A 19 16.74 0.39 -3.29
C GLN A 19 16.73 1.11 -1.93
N ARG A 20 16.08 2.27 -1.85
CA ARG A 20 15.95 3.03 -0.60
C ARG A 20 15.20 2.27 0.48
N LEU A 21 14.08 1.63 0.14
CA LEU A 21 13.31 0.83 1.09
C LEU A 21 14.12 -0.38 1.58
N ARG A 22 14.86 -1.05 0.69
CA ARG A 22 15.78 -2.14 1.06
C ARG A 22 16.90 -1.65 1.99
N ASN A 23 17.52 -0.51 1.68
CA ASN A 23 18.56 0.07 2.52
C ASN A 23 18.03 0.47 3.90
N ALA A 24 16.86 1.09 3.96
CA ALA A 24 16.22 1.48 5.22
C ALA A 24 15.90 0.25 6.09
N ALA A 25 15.44 -0.85 5.49
CA ALA A 25 15.24 -2.10 6.20
C ALA A 25 16.55 -2.70 6.74
N ALA A 26 17.64 -2.64 5.97
CA ALA A 26 18.97 -3.10 6.41
C ALA A 26 19.53 -2.26 7.56
N LEU A 27 19.33 -0.93 7.53
CA LEU A 27 19.72 -0.02 8.61
C LEU A 27 18.92 -0.22 9.90
N ALA A 28 17.65 -0.65 9.78
CA ALA A 28 16.80 -0.96 10.93
C ALA A 28 17.09 -2.32 11.57
N SER A 29 18.00 -3.13 11.01
CA SER A 29 18.42 -4.44 11.52
C SER A 29 19.81 -4.35 12.16
N PRO A 30 19.92 -4.23 13.51
CA PRO A 30 21.22 -4.07 14.15
C PRO A 30 21.92 -5.43 14.35
N GLY A 31 23.01 -5.65 13.60
CA GLY A 31 24.16 -6.51 13.97
C GLY A 31 24.03 -8.04 13.83
N PRO A 32 25.17 -8.78 13.78
CA PRO A 32 25.21 -10.22 13.58
C PRO A 32 25.04 -10.94 14.92
N SER A 33 23.94 -11.64 15.12
CA SER A 33 23.80 -12.60 16.22
C SER A 33 23.12 -13.86 15.72
N SER A 34 23.90 -14.92 15.71
CA SER A 34 23.55 -16.33 15.93
C SER A 34 22.41 -16.94 15.10
N ALA A 35 22.76 -18.03 14.42
CA ALA A 35 21.89 -18.98 13.74
C ALA A 35 20.52 -19.20 14.42
N ALA A 36 19.49 -18.52 13.92
CA ALA A 36 18.10 -18.96 13.83
C ALA A 36 17.30 -17.85 13.14
N ASP A 37 16.72 -18.23 12.00
CA ASP A 37 15.71 -17.53 11.22
C ASP A 37 16.08 -16.23 10.47
N PRO A 38 15.72 -16.12 9.18
CA PRO A 38 15.99 -14.92 8.39
C PRO A 38 15.20 -13.73 8.94
N PRO A 39 15.73 -12.50 8.83
CA PRO A 39 15.03 -11.31 9.28
C PRO A 39 13.69 -11.23 8.56
N THR A 40 12.60 -11.38 9.32
CA THR A 40 11.24 -11.29 8.81
C THR A 40 11.10 -9.90 8.21
N SER A 41 11.11 -9.83 6.88
CA SER A 41 11.07 -8.56 6.16
C SER A 41 9.78 -7.85 6.53
N LEU A 42 9.85 -6.73 7.25
CA LEU A 42 8.70 -5.98 7.76
C LEU A 42 7.79 -5.41 6.65
N SER A 43 8.15 -5.58 5.38
CA SER A 43 7.39 -5.12 4.22
C SER A 43 6.31 -6.13 3.82
N LEU A 44 5.05 -5.71 3.87
CA LEU A 44 3.88 -6.46 3.41
C LEU A 44 3.41 -6.02 2.01
N LEU A 45 4.20 -5.17 1.34
CA LEU A 45 3.92 -4.67 0.00
C LEU A 45 4.05 -5.79 -1.04
N THR A 46 3.05 -5.93 -1.90
CA THR A 46 3.03 -6.91 -3.00
C THR A 46 3.38 -6.25 -4.35
N PRO A 47 3.70 -7.03 -5.40
CA PRO A 47 3.90 -6.49 -6.75
C PRO A 47 2.70 -5.66 -7.25
N GLU A 48 1.49 -6.03 -6.84
CA GLU A 48 0.26 -5.32 -7.18
C GLU A 48 0.25 -3.92 -6.55
N ASP A 49 0.72 -3.76 -5.31
CA ASP A 49 0.83 -2.45 -4.66
C ASP A 49 1.78 -1.53 -5.45
N TRP A 50 2.91 -2.05 -5.95
CA TRP A 50 3.83 -1.30 -6.82
C TRP A 50 3.18 -0.90 -8.14
N SER A 51 2.44 -1.83 -8.76
CA SER A 51 1.70 -1.54 -10.00
C SER A 51 0.64 -0.47 -9.78
N ALA A 52 -0.07 -0.51 -8.65
CA ALA A 52 -1.10 0.45 -8.29
C ALA A 52 -0.49 1.83 -8.08
N VAL A 53 0.66 1.93 -7.40
CA VAL A 53 1.38 3.19 -7.24
C VAL A 53 1.78 3.76 -8.59
N ARG A 54 2.23 2.96 -9.56
CA ARG A 54 2.60 3.46 -10.91
C ARG A 54 1.42 3.92 -11.76
N ARG A 55 0.21 3.38 -11.53
CA ARG A 55 -0.99 3.74 -12.30
C ARG A 55 -1.48 5.14 -11.96
N SER A 56 -1.83 5.93 -12.98
CA SER A 56 -2.54 7.21 -12.80
C SER A 56 -4.02 6.95 -12.58
N LEU A 57 -4.65 7.72 -11.69
CA LEU A 57 -6.10 7.65 -11.50
C LEU A 57 -6.85 8.06 -12.78
N ARG A 58 -6.25 8.94 -13.58
CA ARG A 58 -6.85 9.45 -14.82
C ARG A 58 -6.81 8.44 -15.97
N GLU A 59 -5.94 7.43 -15.93
CA GLU A 59 -5.88 6.40 -16.98
C GLU A 59 -7.07 5.45 -16.94
N ASP A 60 -7.73 5.29 -15.79
CA ASP A 60 -8.98 4.54 -15.65
C ASP A 60 -10.22 5.38 -16.02
N ALA A 61 -10.06 6.69 -16.19
CA ALA A 61 -11.09 7.54 -16.76
C ALA A 61 -10.92 7.57 -18.28
N THR A 62 -11.78 6.86 -19.01
CA THR A 62 -12.03 7.09 -20.43
C THR A 62 -12.43 8.55 -20.64
N LEU A 63 -11.44 9.43 -20.82
CA LEU A 63 -11.71 10.80 -21.23
C LEU A 63 -12.17 10.80 -22.68
N PRO A 64 -13.30 11.45 -23.01
CA PRO A 64 -13.58 11.78 -24.39
C PRO A 64 -12.46 12.72 -24.88
N PRO A 65 -12.08 12.61 -26.17
CA PRO A 65 -11.08 13.49 -26.73
C PRO A 65 -11.62 14.92 -26.61
N ILE A 66 -10.88 15.77 -25.89
CA ILE A 66 -11.09 17.21 -25.96
C ILE A 66 -10.82 17.58 -27.42
N ALA A 67 -11.86 17.99 -28.13
CA ALA A 67 -11.80 18.44 -29.50
C ALA A 67 -10.82 19.60 -29.62
N ALA A 68 -9.61 19.32 -30.08
CA ALA A 68 -8.74 20.30 -30.70
C ALA A 68 -9.25 20.50 -32.13
N GLY A 69 -10.11 21.50 -32.31
CA GLY A 69 -10.50 21.96 -33.64
C GLY A 69 -9.33 22.64 -34.34
N ALA A 70 -9.16 22.31 -35.63
CA ALA A 70 -8.49 23.08 -36.70
C ALA A 70 -6.98 23.38 -36.50
N THR A 71 -6.05 23.15 -37.42
CA THR A 71 -6.05 22.99 -38.88
C THR A 71 -4.59 22.74 -39.30
N GLY A 72 -4.37 22.01 -40.39
CA GLY A 72 -3.15 22.15 -41.20
C GLY A 72 -2.18 20.97 -41.16
N GLU A 73 -2.16 20.21 -42.24
CA GLU A 73 -1.02 19.41 -42.68
C GLU A 73 0.27 20.24 -42.68
N VAL A 74 1.42 19.62 -42.40
CA VAL A 74 2.63 19.67 -43.24
C VAL A 74 3.75 18.82 -42.61
N GLU A 75 4.46 18.21 -43.54
CA GLU A 75 5.58 17.28 -43.53
C GLU A 75 6.67 17.42 -42.45
N SER A 76 7.21 16.23 -42.13
CA SER A 76 8.52 15.90 -41.58
C SER A 76 9.59 16.98 -41.68
N THR A 77 10.17 17.36 -40.54
CA THR A 77 11.59 17.74 -40.46
C THR A 77 12.13 17.46 -39.06
N SER A 78 13.18 16.65 -39.01
CA SER A 78 13.97 16.31 -37.84
C SER A 78 14.68 17.55 -37.28
N ALA A 79 14.01 18.29 -36.41
CA ALA A 79 14.59 19.36 -35.61
C ALA A 79 13.91 19.43 -34.22
N SER A 80 14.66 19.07 -33.17
CA SER A 80 14.38 19.33 -31.75
C SER A 80 13.00 18.91 -31.20
N LEU A 81 12.79 17.61 -30.98
CA LEU A 81 11.64 17.03 -30.25
C LEU A 81 11.70 17.18 -28.71
N GLN A 82 12.78 17.76 -28.18
CA GLN A 82 13.02 17.93 -26.74
C GLN A 82 11.96 18.78 -25.99
N PRO A 83 11.43 19.90 -26.55
CA PRO A 83 10.51 20.76 -25.81
C PRO A 83 9.14 20.11 -25.53
N ALA A 84 8.63 19.33 -26.48
CA ALA A 84 7.33 18.66 -26.36
C ALA A 84 7.39 17.47 -25.39
N ALA A 85 8.47 16.68 -25.42
CA ALA A 85 8.64 15.57 -24.49
C ALA A 85 8.83 16.06 -23.03
N ALA A 86 9.55 17.17 -22.85
CA ALA A 86 9.73 17.78 -21.53
C ALA A 86 8.42 18.36 -20.96
N SER A 87 7.58 18.98 -21.80
CA SER A 87 6.29 19.52 -21.38
C SER A 87 5.30 18.40 -21.00
N GLU A 88 5.26 17.31 -21.77
CA GLU A 88 4.48 16.10 -21.44
C GLU A 88 4.90 15.50 -20.09
N LEU A 89 6.20 15.39 -19.83
CA LEU A 89 6.73 14.88 -18.56
C LEU A 89 6.31 15.78 -17.39
N LEU A 90 6.43 17.11 -17.56
CA LEU A 90 6.04 18.06 -16.52
C LEU A 90 4.54 17.98 -16.23
N GLN A 91 3.71 17.91 -17.27
CA GLN A 91 2.25 17.75 -17.13
C GLN A 91 1.91 16.43 -16.43
N TYR A 92 2.59 15.34 -16.79
CA TYR A 92 2.45 14.06 -16.10
C TYR A 92 2.79 14.19 -14.61
N VAL A 93 3.93 14.79 -14.27
CA VAL A 93 4.35 14.97 -12.87
C VAL A 93 3.36 15.85 -12.09
N GLN A 94 2.89 16.95 -12.68
CA GLN A 94 1.88 17.83 -12.08
C GLN A 94 0.58 17.08 -11.78
N MET A 95 0.10 16.29 -12.74
CA MET A 95 -1.04 15.40 -12.55
C MET A 95 -0.81 14.42 -11.38
N ARG A 96 0.36 13.80 -11.33
CA ARG A 96 0.72 12.85 -10.27
C ARG A 96 0.79 13.49 -8.89
N CYS A 97 1.29 14.72 -8.80
CA CYS A 97 1.26 15.51 -7.58
C CYS A 97 -0.17 15.88 -7.17
N ALA A 98 -1.04 16.24 -8.13
CA ALA A 98 -2.44 16.57 -7.86
C ALA A 98 -3.27 15.36 -7.41
N GLU A 99 -2.95 14.15 -7.88
CA GLU A 99 -3.59 12.90 -7.45
C GLU A 99 -3.18 12.50 -6.02
N LEU A 100 -1.98 12.88 -5.57
CA LEU A 100 -1.40 12.36 -4.33
C LEU A 100 -2.27 12.59 -3.08
N PRO A 101 -2.83 13.78 -2.81
CA PRO A 101 -3.68 13.99 -1.62
C PRO A 101 -4.88 13.06 -1.57
N MET A 102 -5.56 12.88 -2.71
CA MET A 102 -6.72 11.99 -2.81
C MET A 102 -6.32 10.53 -2.55
N ARG A 103 -5.21 10.08 -3.14
CA ARG A 103 -4.72 8.71 -2.95
C ARG A 103 -4.32 8.43 -1.50
N LEU A 104 -3.64 9.38 -0.86
CA LEU A 104 -3.31 9.28 0.57
C LEU A 104 -4.57 9.27 1.43
N GLN A 105 -5.59 10.07 1.08
CA GLN A 105 -6.86 10.08 1.78
C GLN A 105 -7.61 8.75 1.66
N ILE A 106 -7.60 8.12 0.48
CA ILE A 106 -8.20 6.78 0.28
C ILE A 106 -7.53 5.76 1.21
N GLU A 107 -6.20 5.69 1.24
CA GLU A 107 -5.47 4.78 2.14
C GLU A 107 -5.72 5.10 3.62
N ALA A 108 -5.81 6.38 3.99
CA ALA A 108 -6.12 6.79 5.35
C ALA A 108 -7.54 6.38 5.78
N LEU A 109 -8.52 6.47 4.87
CA LEU A 109 -9.89 5.99 5.11
C LEU A 109 -9.93 4.47 5.27
N LEU A 110 -9.18 3.73 4.44
CA LEU A 110 -9.04 2.27 4.60
C LEU A 110 -8.42 1.92 5.94
N THR A 111 -7.37 2.63 6.35
CA THR A 111 -6.71 2.46 7.66
C THR A 111 -7.71 2.63 8.82
N ARG A 112 -8.58 3.65 8.75
CA ARG A 112 -9.64 3.88 9.75
C ARG A 112 -10.69 2.78 9.75
N ARG A 113 -11.06 2.27 8.57
CA ARG A 113 -11.99 1.14 8.45
C ARG A 113 -11.43 -0.11 9.12
N TYR A 114 -10.18 -0.48 8.83
CA TYR A 114 -9.53 -1.64 9.46
C TYR A 114 -9.38 -1.45 10.97
N GLU A 115 -9.14 -0.23 11.44
CA GLU A 115 -9.13 0.04 12.88
C GLU A 115 -10.50 -0.16 13.53
N HIS A 116 -11.59 0.21 12.86
CA HIS A 116 -12.93 -0.05 13.35
C HIS A 116 -13.23 -1.56 13.42
N LEU A 117 -12.89 -2.30 12.37
CA LEU A 117 -13.04 -3.76 12.33
C LEU A 117 -12.23 -4.45 13.42
N LEU A 118 -10.97 -4.06 13.61
CA LEU A 118 -10.13 -4.56 14.69
C LEU A 118 -10.79 -4.34 16.06
N ARG A 119 -11.28 -3.13 16.34
CA ARG A 119 -11.99 -2.84 17.60
C ARG A 119 -13.24 -3.69 17.75
N GLN A 120 -13.99 -3.94 16.68
CA GLN A 120 -15.16 -4.81 16.69
C GLN A 120 -14.78 -6.26 17.01
N HIS A 121 -13.81 -6.82 16.29
CA HIS A 121 -13.34 -8.19 16.48
C HIS A 121 -12.74 -8.39 17.87
N THR A 122 -11.95 -7.43 18.38
CA THR A 122 -11.40 -7.47 19.75
C THR A 122 -12.51 -7.44 20.81
N ARG A 123 -13.56 -6.64 20.64
CA ARG A 123 -14.69 -6.63 21.58
C ARG A 123 -15.42 -7.96 21.60
N GLU A 124 -15.66 -8.56 20.44
CA GLU A 124 -16.29 -9.88 20.35
C GLU A 124 -15.43 -10.97 20.99
N LEU A 125 -14.12 -10.94 20.75
CA LEU A 125 -13.15 -11.84 21.40
C LEU A 125 -13.20 -11.72 22.93
N VAL A 126 -13.24 -10.50 23.46
CA VAL A 126 -13.37 -10.26 24.91
C VAL A 126 -14.67 -10.89 25.42
N THR A 127 -15.81 -10.59 24.81
CA THR A 127 -17.12 -11.15 25.22
C THR A 127 -17.13 -12.69 25.18
N LEU A 128 -16.58 -13.30 24.13
CA LEU A 128 -16.51 -14.76 24.02
C LEU A 128 -15.56 -15.36 25.05
N SER A 129 -14.42 -14.72 25.32
CA SER A 129 -13.48 -15.16 26.34
C SER A 129 -14.06 -15.08 27.75
N GLU A 130 -14.83 -14.04 28.05
CA GLU A 130 -15.58 -13.91 29.30
C GLU A 130 -16.65 -14.99 29.42
N HIS A 131 -17.40 -15.26 28.35
CA HIS A 131 -18.41 -16.32 28.32
C HIS A 131 -17.81 -17.71 28.57
N ILE A 132 -16.71 -18.05 27.89
CA ILE A 132 -15.99 -19.31 28.11
C ILE A 132 -15.49 -19.40 29.55
N THR A 133 -14.95 -18.30 30.10
CA THR A 133 -14.45 -18.25 31.47
C THR A 133 -15.57 -18.47 32.48
N LEU A 134 -16.75 -17.86 32.27
CA LEU A 134 -17.92 -18.03 33.13
C LEU A 134 -18.42 -19.48 33.11
N ILE A 135 -18.53 -20.08 31.92
CA ILE A 135 -18.91 -21.49 31.75
C ILE A 135 -17.93 -22.41 32.47
N SER A 136 -16.63 -22.18 32.30
CA SER A 136 -15.56 -23.01 32.84
C SER A 136 -15.39 -22.86 34.36
N ARG A 137 -15.90 -21.77 34.95
CA ARG A 137 -15.87 -21.50 36.40
C ARG A 137 -17.09 -22.03 37.14
N THR A 138 -18.11 -22.53 36.46
CA THR A 138 -19.25 -23.19 37.13
C THR A 138 -18.73 -24.45 37.82
N PRO A 139 -18.72 -24.52 39.16
CA PRO A 139 -18.08 -25.64 39.82
C PRO A 139 -18.99 -26.88 39.72
N LEU A 140 -18.41 -27.99 39.25
CA LEU A 140 -18.92 -29.34 39.51
C LEU A 140 -18.84 -29.58 41.03
N THR A 141 -19.77 -29.02 41.81
CA THR A 141 -19.91 -29.35 43.23
C THR A 141 -21.32 -29.85 43.50
N LEU A 142 -21.64 -31.00 42.91
CA LEU A 142 -22.53 -31.95 43.57
C LEU A 142 -21.65 -32.92 44.35
N ALA A 143 -21.16 -32.47 45.51
CA ALA A 143 -20.72 -33.40 46.54
C ALA A 143 -21.97 -34.17 47.01
N PRO A 144 -21.95 -35.52 47.08
CA PRO A 144 -23.09 -36.28 47.54
C PRO A 144 -23.26 -36.02 49.04
N ALA A 145 -24.32 -35.32 49.42
CA ALA A 145 -24.76 -35.26 50.81
C ALA A 145 -25.21 -36.66 51.25
N PRO A 146 -24.77 -37.18 52.41
CA PRO A 146 -25.16 -38.50 52.84
C PRO A 146 -26.59 -38.50 53.39
N ARG A 147 -27.44 -39.31 52.75
CA ARG A 147 -28.65 -39.99 53.23
C ARG A 147 -29.86 -39.15 53.68
N GLY A 148 -30.96 -39.36 52.95
CA GLY A 148 -32.34 -39.15 53.42
C GLY A 148 -33.34 -39.37 52.27
N PHE A 149 -34.13 -40.43 52.37
CA PHE A 149 -35.16 -40.91 51.43
C PHE A 149 -36.05 -39.83 50.78
N SER A 150 -36.28 -39.91 49.46
CA SER A 150 -37.57 -40.29 48.83
C SER A 150 -37.76 -39.64 47.45
N GLU A 151 -38.38 -40.41 46.56
CA GLU A 151 -38.97 -40.07 45.25
C GLU A 151 -38.06 -39.78 44.03
N LEU A 152 -38.16 -40.72 43.08
CA LEU A 152 -37.65 -40.65 41.71
C LEU A 152 -38.34 -39.52 40.92
N THR A 153 -37.59 -38.47 40.64
CA THR A 153 -37.61 -37.85 39.31
C THR A 153 -36.15 -37.66 38.89
N PRO A 154 -35.68 -38.29 37.81
CA PRO A 154 -34.37 -37.95 37.29
C PRO A 154 -34.51 -36.55 36.68
N ASN A 155 -34.12 -35.53 37.42
CA ASN A 155 -33.82 -34.23 36.87
C ASN A 155 -32.66 -34.45 35.88
N LEU A 156 -33.01 -34.76 34.62
CA LEU A 156 -32.09 -34.83 33.49
C LEU A 156 -31.64 -33.42 33.06
N ALA A 157 -32.24 -32.36 33.59
CA ALA A 157 -31.92 -30.97 33.26
C ALA A 157 -30.44 -30.58 33.48
N PRO A 158 -29.72 -31.03 34.53
CA PRO A 158 -28.30 -30.73 34.70
C PRO A 158 -27.41 -31.50 33.72
N LEU A 159 -27.77 -32.75 33.39
CA LEU A 159 -27.02 -33.59 32.44
C LEU A 159 -27.26 -33.15 30.99
N LEU A 160 -28.48 -32.76 30.65
CA LEU A 160 -28.80 -32.13 29.36
C LEU A 160 -28.15 -30.75 29.22
N ALA A 161 -28.01 -30.01 30.33
CA ALA A 161 -27.24 -28.78 30.34
C ALA A 161 -25.75 -29.05 30.09
N GLU A 162 -25.12 -30.01 30.77
CA GLU A 162 -23.71 -30.39 30.51
C GLU A 162 -23.48 -30.95 29.10
N GLU A 163 -24.40 -31.76 28.58
CA GLU A 163 -24.34 -32.32 27.22
C GLU A 163 -24.51 -31.24 26.14
N GLU A 164 -25.32 -30.20 26.39
CA GLU A 164 -25.42 -29.02 25.52
C GLU A 164 -24.26 -28.02 25.69
N MET A 165 -23.58 -28.01 26.84
CA MET A 165 -22.45 -27.11 27.11
C MET A 165 -21.24 -27.40 26.22
N GLY A 166 -20.96 -28.67 25.94
CA GLY A 166 -19.85 -29.07 25.07
C GLY A 166 -19.95 -28.47 23.66
N PRO A 167 -21.04 -28.71 22.90
CA PRO A 167 -21.27 -28.14 21.57
C PRO A 167 -21.32 -26.61 21.55
N ARG A 168 -21.75 -25.96 22.64
CA ARG A 168 -21.72 -24.49 22.77
C ARG A 168 -20.29 -23.98 22.92
N LEU A 169 -19.49 -24.63 23.77
CA LEU A 169 -18.09 -24.29 23.98
C LEU A 169 -17.27 -24.48 22.70
N GLU A 170 -17.49 -25.56 21.96
CA GLU A 170 -16.82 -25.80 20.68
C GLU A 170 -17.18 -24.75 19.62
N ARG A 171 -18.45 -24.31 19.57
CA ARG A 171 -18.84 -23.17 18.72
C ARG A 171 -18.14 -21.87 19.13
N CYS A 172 -18.02 -21.59 20.42
CA CYS A 172 -17.28 -20.41 20.90
C CYS A 172 -15.79 -20.49 20.54
N LYS A 173 -15.13 -21.64 20.71
CA LYS A 173 -13.74 -21.84 20.30
C LYS A 173 -13.54 -21.66 18.80
N ALA A 174 -14.42 -22.26 17.99
CA ALA A 174 -14.39 -22.10 16.54
C ALA A 174 -14.52 -20.63 16.12
N ARG A 175 -15.45 -19.90 16.75
CA ARG A 175 -15.65 -18.48 16.50
C ARG A 175 -14.46 -17.62 16.94
N ILE A 176 -13.82 -17.94 18.06
CA ILE A 176 -12.59 -17.27 18.50
C ILE A 176 -11.48 -17.44 17.45
N SER A 177 -11.24 -18.67 17.00
CA SER A 177 -10.23 -18.93 15.96
C SER A 177 -10.50 -18.16 14.66
N GLU A 178 -11.76 -18.06 14.26
CA GLU A 178 -12.19 -17.25 13.11
C GLU A 178 -11.91 -15.76 13.32
N LEU A 179 -12.29 -15.21 14.47
CA LEU A 179 -12.05 -13.81 14.84
C LEU A 179 -10.55 -13.49 14.91
N GLU A 180 -9.73 -14.39 15.43
CA GLU A 180 -8.27 -14.24 15.46
C GLU A 180 -7.66 -14.22 14.05
N ALA A 181 -8.19 -15.04 13.13
CA ALA A 181 -7.77 -15.00 11.73
C ALA A 181 -8.16 -13.68 11.05
N MET A 182 -9.41 -13.23 11.24
CA MET A 182 -9.89 -11.94 10.71
C MET A 182 -9.10 -10.76 11.30
N ALA A 183 -8.86 -10.75 12.61
CA ALA A 183 -8.09 -9.70 13.27
C ALA A 183 -6.64 -9.63 12.77
N ARG A 184 -5.99 -10.78 12.54
CA ARG A 184 -4.66 -10.81 11.91
C ARG A 184 -4.68 -10.22 10.50
N GLN A 185 -5.65 -10.62 9.68
CA GLN A 185 -5.81 -10.11 8.33
C GLN A 185 -6.07 -8.60 8.30
N ASP A 186 -6.92 -8.09 9.18
CA ASP A 186 -7.22 -6.65 9.28
C ASP A 186 -6.01 -5.85 9.77
N ALA A 187 -5.22 -6.40 10.70
CA ALA A 187 -3.99 -5.78 11.17
C ALA A 187 -2.94 -5.69 10.05
N GLU A 188 -2.74 -6.78 9.30
CA GLU A 188 -1.86 -6.80 8.13
C GLU A 188 -2.34 -5.82 7.05
N ALA A 189 -3.64 -5.79 6.77
CA ALA A 189 -4.22 -4.87 5.81
C ALA A 189 -4.03 -3.40 6.23
N LYS A 190 -4.17 -3.09 7.53
CA LYS A 190 -3.88 -1.77 8.09
C LYS A 190 -2.42 -1.38 7.87
N VAL A 191 -1.48 -2.27 8.20
CA VAL A 191 -0.04 -2.03 7.98
C VAL A 191 0.26 -1.83 6.49
N ARG A 192 -0.32 -2.65 5.61
CA ARG A 192 -0.16 -2.52 4.16
C ARG A 192 -0.67 -1.17 3.64
N CYS A 193 -1.79 -0.65 4.16
CA CYS A 193 -2.28 0.70 3.82
C CYS A 193 -1.24 1.77 4.21
N CYS A 194 -0.71 1.71 5.44
CA CYS A 194 0.33 2.63 5.89
C CYS A 194 1.58 2.56 5.00
N GLN A 195 2.02 1.35 4.64
CA GLN A 195 3.17 1.15 3.75
C GLN A 195 2.90 1.71 2.35
N ARG A 196 1.70 1.53 1.80
CA ARG A 196 1.30 2.14 0.53
C ARG A 196 1.31 3.66 0.58
N MET A 197 0.88 4.29 1.67
CA MET A 197 0.97 5.75 1.82
C MET A 197 2.41 6.25 1.78
N VAL A 198 3.32 5.56 2.47
CA VAL A 198 4.75 5.88 2.43
C VAL A 198 5.28 5.69 1.02
N LEU A 199 4.98 4.54 0.39
CA LEU A 199 5.39 4.22 -0.97
C LEU A 199 4.91 5.27 -1.98
N LEU A 200 3.64 5.70 -1.91
CA LEU A 200 3.06 6.75 -2.74
C LEU A 200 3.84 8.07 -2.60
N SER A 201 4.13 8.45 -1.37
CA SER A 201 4.83 9.71 -1.07
C SER A 201 6.28 9.68 -1.56
N GLU A 202 7.01 8.59 -1.29
CA GLU A 202 8.38 8.41 -1.79
C GLU A 202 8.43 8.35 -3.31
N PHE A 203 7.48 7.65 -3.93
CA PHE A 203 7.39 7.51 -5.38
C PHE A 203 7.17 8.86 -6.05
N VAL A 204 6.18 9.64 -5.61
CA VAL A 204 5.92 10.97 -6.19
C VAL A 204 7.09 11.92 -5.92
N ARG A 205 7.70 11.88 -4.73
CA ARG A 205 8.89 12.70 -4.43
C ARG A 205 10.07 12.35 -5.34
N ALA A 206 10.31 11.07 -5.59
CA ALA A 206 11.35 10.63 -6.51
C ALA A 206 11.03 11.02 -7.95
N LEU A 207 9.78 10.85 -8.39
CA LEU A 207 9.33 11.28 -9.71
C LEU A 207 9.57 12.76 -9.97
N VAL A 208 9.19 13.64 -9.01
CA VAL A 208 9.46 15.08 -9.10
C VAL A 208 10.95 15.37 -9.23
N ARG A 209 11.80 14.72 -8.41
CA ARG A 209 13.26 14.92 -8.48
C ARG A 209 13.84 14.53 -9.83
N HIS A 210 13.46 13.37 -10.37
CA HIS A 210 13.94 12.92 -11.69
C HIS A 210 13.45 13.82 -12.82
N ALA A 211 12.20 14.28 -12.75
CA ALA A 211 11.66 15.20 -13.75
C ALA A 211 12.37 16.55 -13.72
N MET A 212 12.58 17.14 -12.54
CA MET A 212 13.32 18.40 -12.38
C MET A 212 14.76 18.27 -12.87
N ALA A 213 15.45 17.18 -12.54
CA ALA A 213 16.80 16.93 -13.02
C ALA A 213 16.87 16.80 -14.55
N HIS A 214 15.84 16.22 -15.17
CA HIS A 214 15.74 16.11 -16.63
C HIS A 214 15.53 17.48 -17.29
N VAL A 215 14.63 18.31 -16.74
CA VAL A 215 14.36 19.66 -17.24
C VAL A 215 15.61 20.54 -17.14
N LEU A 216 16.31 20.52 -16.01
CA LEU A 216 17.54 21.31 -15.81
C LEU A 216 18.67 20.88 -16.77
N LYS A 217 18.86 19.58 -17.01
CA LYS A 217 19.85 19.09 -17.98
C LYS A 217 19.53 19.53 -19.41
N GLY A 218 18.26 19.52 -19.80
CA GLY A 218 17.84 20.01 -21.12
C GLY A 218 18.09 21.51 -21.33
N GLU A 219 18.00 22.31 -20.26
CA GLU A 219 18.36 23.74 -20.29
C GLU A 219 19.88 23.98 -20.43
N GLU A 220 20.72 23.13 -19.83
CA GLU A 220 22.18 23.25 -19.98
C GLU A 220 22.65 22.87 -21.39
N GLU A 221 22.09 21.80 -21.97
CA GLU A 221 22.41 21.37 -23.34
C GLU A 221 21.92 22.37 -24.41
N SER A 222 20.81 23.06 -24.18
CA SER A 222 20.34 24.11 -25.09
C SER A 222 21.20 25.38 -25.02
N LYS A 223 21.69 25.76 -23.82
CA LYS A 223 22.62 26.88 -23.65
C LYS A 223 24.00 26.60 -24.27
N SER A 224 24.52 25.38 -24.14
CA SER A 224 25.81 25.00 -24.73
C SER A 224 25.76 24.98 -26.26
N ASN A 225 24.67 24.48 -26.85
CA ASN A 225 24.47 24.48 -28.30
C ASN A 225 24.31 25.90 -28.87
N ALA A 226 23.61 26.80 -28.18
CA ALA A 226 23.51 28.21 -28.58
C ALA A 226 24.87 28.94 -28.54
N ALA A 227 25.74 28.60 -27.59
CA ALA A 227 27.08 29.16 -27.49
C ALA A 227 28.05 28.64 -28.56
N VAL A 228 27.84 27.44 -29.11
CA VAL A 228 28.67 26.87 -30.19
C VAL A 228 28.29 27.46 -31.55
N VAL A 229 27.01 27.76 -31.80
CA VAL A 229 26.53 28.29 -33.09
C VAL A 229 26.93 29.76 -33.33
N THR A 230 27.33 30.50 -32.30
CA THR A 230 27.71 31.93 -32.43
C THR A 230 29.16 32.17 -32.85
N LYS A 231 30.00 31.13 -33.00
CA LYS A 231 31.35 31.27 -33.57
C LYS A 231 31.30 31.29 -35.11
N ARG A 232 31.03 32.47 -35.69
CA ARG A 232 31.20 32.73 -37.14
C ARG A 232 32.65 32.44 -37.59
N PRO A 233 32.87 31.78 -38.73
CA PRO A 233 34.20 31.68 -39.33
C PRO A 233 34.62 33.07 -39.82
N ARG A 234 35.78 33.51 -39.38
CA ARG A 234 36.41 34.77 -39.80
C ARG A 234 36.93 34.56 -41.22
N THR A 235 36.24 35.10 -42.22
CA THR A 235 36.74 35.14 -43.61
C THR A 235 37.91 36.11 -43.67
N GLU A 236 39.12 35.57 -43.78
CA GLU A 236 40.31 36.32 -44.17
C GLU A 236 40.20 36.68 -45.65
N GLN A 237 39.88 37.93 -45.95
CA GLN A 237 40.08 38.52 -47.27
C GLN A 237 41.53 39.01 -47.34
N HIS A 238 42.37 38.30 -48.09
CA HIS A 238 43.65 38.80 -48.56
C HIS A 238 43.42 39.70 -49.78
N VAL A 239 43.99 40.91 -49.72
CA VAL A 239 44.22 41.83 -50.86
C VAL A 239 45.62 41.60 -51.38
#